data_AF-Q8KQC3-F1
#
_entry.id   AF-Q8KQC3-F1
#
_cell.length_a   1.000
_cell.length_b   1.000
_cell.length_c   1.000
_cell.angle_alpha   90.00
_cell.angle_beta   90.00
_cell.angle_gamma   90.00
#
_symmetry.space_group_name_H-M   'P 1'
#
loop_
_entity.id
_entity.type
_entity.pdbx_description
1 polymer ?
#
loop_
_entity_poly.entity_id
_entity_poly.type
_entity_poly.pdbx_seq_one_letter_code
_entity_poly.pdbx_strand_id
1 'polypeptide(L)'
;MTETISRNIIFIVIVLLLTALVVSNPSYAANSASSLGNVDSVLQNIVTMMTGTTAKLIAIICVAAVGIGWMSGFIDLRKAAYCILGIGIVFGAPTLVSTLMGSS
;
A
#
# COMPACT_ATOMS: atom_id res chain seq x y z
N MET A 1 -30.96 -22.30 29.19
CA MET A 1 -30.31 -21.00 28.88
C MET A 1 -28.85 -21.14 28.44
N THR A 2 -28.11 -22.17 28.86
CA THR A 2 -26.72 -22.40 28.41
C THR A 2 -26.61 -22.76 26.92
N GLU A 3 -27.55 -23.55 26.39
CA GLU A 3 -27.59 -23.99 24.98
C GLU A 3 -27.68 -22.85 23.94
N THR A 4 -28.25 -21.71 24.32
CA THR A 4 -28.33 -20.53 23.43
C THR A 4 -27.05 -19.71 23.46
N ILE A 5 -26.39 -19.60 24.63
CA ILE A 5 -25.12 -18.88 24.77
C ILE A 5 -24.01 -19.62 24.02
N SER A 6 -23.94 -20.95 24.16
CA SER A 6 -22.95 -21.77 23.45
C SER A 6 -23.06 -21.66 21.93
N ARG A 7 -24.29 -21.70 21.40
CA ARG A 7 -24.55 -21.56 19.95
C ARG A 7 -24.14 -20.21 19.40
N ASN A 8 -24.37 -19.13 20.14
CA ASN A 8 -23.99 -17.78 19.71
C ASN A 8 -22.46 -17.59 19.73
N ILE A 9 -21.78 -18.12 20.74
CA ILE A 9 -20.31 -18.10 20.82
C ILE A 9 -19.71 -18.87 19.64
N ILE A 10 -20.22 -20.07 19.33
CA ILE A 10 -19.74 -20.87 18.19
C ILE A 10 -19.92 -20.09 16.88
N PHE A 11 -21.06 -19.43 16.68
CA PHE A 11 -21.30 -18.64 15.47
C PHE A 11 -20.31 -17.47 15.33
N ILE A 12 -20.05 -16.75 16.42
CA ILE A 12 -19.06 -15.66 16.44
C ILE A 12 -17.65 -16.18 16.10
N VAL A 13 -17.24 -17.31 16.68
CA VAL A 13 -15.92 -17.90 16.42
C VAL A 13 -15.79 -18.32 14.94
N ILE A 14 -16.83 -18.92 14.36
CA ILE A 14 -16.83 -19.31 12.95
C ILE A 14 -16.75 -18.09 12.04
N VAL A 15 -17.55 -17.04 12.29
CA VAL A 15 -17.50 -15.80 11.52
C VAL A 15 -16.12 -15.14 11.63
N LEU A 16 -15.54 -15.11 12.83
CA LEU A 16 -14.20 -14.56 13.04
C LEU A 16 -13.14 -15.33 12.26
N LEU A 17 -13.19 -16.66 12.27
CA LEU A 17 -12.29 -17.52 11.47
C LEU A 17 -12.46 -17.28 9.97
N LEU A 18 -13.70 -17.15 9.48
CA LEU A 18 -13.99 -16.85 8.08
C LEU A 18 -13.45 -15.47 7.69
N THR A 19 -13.65 -14.45 8.51
CA THR A 19 -13.10 -13.11 8.26
C THR A 19 -11.57 -13.13 8.27
N ALA A 20 -10.95 -13.90 9.16
CA ALA A 20 -9.50 -14.06 9.20
C ALA A 20 -8.98 -14.74 7.93
N LEU A 21 -9.68 -15.75 7.38
CA LEU A 21 -9.31 -16.36 6.10
C LEU A 21 -9.42 -15.38 4.93
N VAL A 22 -10.48 -14.55 4.90
CA VAL A 22 -10.67 -13.54 3.85
C VAL A 22 -9.59 -12.45 3.91
N VAL A 23 -9.15 -12.09 5.13
CA VAL A 23 -8.10 -11.09 5.37
C VAL A 23 -6.69 -11.70 5.29
N SER A 24 -6.56 -13.02 5.30
CA SER A 24 -5.27 -13.72 5.14
C SER A 24 -4.77 -13.55 3.71
N ASN A 25 -4.20 -12.38 3.40
CA ASN A 25 -3.54 -12.13 2.14
C ASN A 25 -2.31 -13.06 2.05
N PRO A 26 -2.26 -13.98 1.07
CA PRO A 26 -1.11 -14.87 0.87
C PRO A 26 0.20 -14.13 0.49
N SER A 27 0.17 -12.80 0.40
CA SER A 27 1.32 -11.95 0.09
C SER A 27 2.49 -12.09 1.09
N TYR A 28 2.24 -12.56 2.32
CA TYR A 28 3.30 -12.67 3.33
C TYR A 28 4.14 -13.96 3.22
N ALA A 29 3.69 -14.99 2.50
CA ALA A 29 4.34 -16.32 2.55
C ALA A 29 5.31 -16.63 1.39
N ALA A 30 5.30 -15.87 0.29
CA ALA A 30 5.84 -16.36 -0.98
C ALA A 30 7.37 -16.19 -1.21
N ASN A 31 8.16 -15.54 -0.36
CA ASN A 31 9.47 -15.02 -0.80
C ASN A 31 10.74 -15.73 -0.27
N SER A 32 10.67 -16.96 0.24
CA SER A 32 11.81 -17.59 0.96
C SER A 32 12.80 -18.41 0.11
N ALA A 33 12.91 -18.23 -1.21
CA ALA A 33 13.79 -19.07 -2.04
C ALA A 33 14.75 -18.29 -2.94
N SER A 34 15.91 -17.83 -2.42
CA SER A 34 17.26 -17.99 -3.02
C SER A 34 18.29 -16.97 -2.50
N SER A 35 19.19 -17.41 -1.62
CA SER A 35 20.12 -16.63 -0.76
C SER A 35 20.94 -15.47 -1.37
N LEU A 36 21.11 -15.34 -2.69
CA LEU A 36 21.73 -14.15 -3.31
C LEU A 36 20.72 -13.27 -4.07
N GLY A 37 19.65 -13.87 -4.63
CA GLY A 37 18.50 -13.13 -5.15
C GLY A 37 17.64 -12.51 -4.04
N ASN A 38 17.88 -12.87 -2.78
CA ASN A 38 17.11 -12.40 -1.62
C ASN A 38 17.15 -10.88 -1.46
N VAL A 39 18.31 -10.23 -1.54
CA VAL A 39 18.37 -8.76 -1.32
C VAL A 39 17.67 -8.03 -2.45
N ASP A 40 17.97 -8.38 -3.70
CA ASP A 40 17.32 -7.78 -4.87
C ASP A 40 15.80 -8.01 -4.84
N SER A 41 15.36 -9.22 -4.50
CA SER A 41 13.93 -9.54 -4.34
C SER A 41 13.29 -8.77 -3.19
N VAL A 42 13.97 -8.61 -2.06
CA VAL A 42 13.46 -7.83 -0.93
C VAL A 42 13.35 -6.35 -1.31
N LEU A 43 14.36 -5.79 -1.98
CA LEU A 43 14.33 -4.42 -2.46
C LEU A 43 13.22 -4.22 -3.50
N GLN A 44 13.06 -5.15 -4.44
CA GLN A 44 11.98 -5.11 -5.43
C GLN A 44 10.61 -5.21 -4.76
N ASN A 45 10.45 -6.06 -3.74
CA ASN A 45 9.21 -6.14 -2.98
C ASN A 45 8.90 -4.83 -2.25
N ILE A 46 9.89 -4.18 -1.65
CA ILE A 46 9.72 -2.87 -1.01
C ILE A 46 9.30 -1.83 -2.05
N VAL A 47 9.99 -1.75 -3.20
CA VAL A 47 9.65 -0.81 -4.28
C VAL A 47 8.23 -1.09 -4.79
N THR A 48 7.85 -2.35 -4.99
CA THR A 48 6.51 -2.75 -5.44
C THR A 48 5.45 -2.38 -4.41
N MET A 49 5.71 -2.55 -3.11
CA MET A 49 4.77 -2.15 -2.06
C MET A 49 4.64 -0.62 -1.97
N MET A 50 5.74 0.12 -2.17
CA MET A 50 5.74 1.58 -2.13
C MET A 50 5.16 2.26 -3.37
N THR A 51 5.20 1.59 -4.53
CA THR A 51 4.74 2.15 -5.82
C THR A 51 3.52 1.44 -6.40
N GLY A 52 3.03 0.42 -5.69
CA GLY A 52 1.88 -0.41 -6.08
C GLY A 52 0.54 0.32 -6.03
N THR A 53 -0.53 -0.44 -6.29
CA THR A 53 -1.90 0.09 -6.36
C THR A 53 -2.34 0.75 -5.06
N THR A 54 -2.03 0.15 -3.90
CA THR A 54 -2.35 0.71 -2.59
C THR A 54 -1.72 2.09 -2.39
N ALA A 55 -0.43 2.23 -2.71
CA ALA A 55 0.27 3.51 -2.61
C ALA A 55 -0.32 4.57 -3.56
N LYS A 56 -0.72 4.17 -4.78
CA LYS A 56 -1.41 5.06 -5.72
C LYS A 56 -2.75 5.56 -5.16
N LEU A 57 -3.54 4.68 -4.56
CA LEU A 57 -4.81 5.06 -3.93
C LEU A 57 -4.60 6.06 -2.80
N ILE A 58 -3.62 5.82 -1.93
CA ILE A 58 -3.25 6.75 -0.86
C ILE A 58 -2.80 8.09 -1.45
N ALA A 59 -1.97 8.07 -2.49
CA ALA A 59 -1.51 9.29 -3.16
C ALA A 59 -2.67 10.09 -3.74
N ILE A 60 -3.66 9.44 -4.38
CA ILE A 60 -4.86 10.11 -4.90
C ILE A 60 -5.63 10.83 -3.78
N ILE A 61 -5.83 10.16 -2.64
CA ILE A 61 -6.50 10.76 -1.47
C ILE A 61 -5.69 11.96 -0.94
N CYS A 62 -4.36 11.83 -0.85
CA CYS A 62 -3.49 12.94 -0.45
C CYS A 62 -3.56 14.13 -1.41
N VAL A 63 -3.56 13.91 -2.73
CA VAL A 63 -3.70 14.99 -3.72
C VAL A 63 -5.06 15.67 -3.59
N ALA A 64 -6.14 14.90 -3.41
CA ALA A 64 -7.47 15.45 -3.21
C ALA A 64 -7.53 16.34 -1.96
N ALA A 65 -6.96 15.90 -0.84
CA ALA A 65 -6.89 16.68 0.40
C ALA A 65 -6.08 17.98 0.22
N VAL A 66 -4.94 17.92 -0.50
CA VAL A 66 -4.14 19.11 -0.81
C VAL A 66 -4.91 20.10 -1.70
N GLY A 67 -5.66 19.59 -2.69
CA GLY A 67 -6.53 20.42 -3.53
C GLY A 67 -7.59 21.16 -2.73
N ILE A 68 -8.25 20.47 -1.80
CA ILE A 68 -9.24 21.09 -0.89
C ILE A 68 -8.54 22.10 0.03
N GLY A 69 -7.40 21.75 0.63
CA GLY A 69 -6.65 22.64 1.51
C GLY A 69 -6.15 23.91 0.82
N TRP A 70 -5.79 23.80 -0.47
CA TRP A 70 -5.45 24.95 -1.30
C TRP A 70 -6.68 25.83 -1.59
N MET A 71 -7.81 25.22 -1.96
CA MET A 71 -9.04 25.95 -2.25
C MET A 71 -9.65 26.62 -1.00
N SER A 72 -9.46 26.04 0.19
CA SER A 72 -9.83 26.65 1.46
C SER A 72 -8.87 27.76 1.93
N GLY A 73 -7.78 28.02 1.19
CA GLY A 73 -6.80 29.05 1.54
C GLY A 73 -5.90 28.69 2.74
N PHE A 74 -5.96 27.47 3.25
CA PHE A 74 -5.08 27.01 4.35
C PHE A 74 -3.67 26.66 3.86
N ILE A 75 -3.54 26.30 2.59
CA ILE A 75 -2.28 25.86 1.97
C ILE A 75 -1.94 26.78 0.79
N ASP A 76 -0.72 27.30 0.76
CA ASP A 76 -0.22 28.09 -0.38
C ASP A 76 0.01 27.23 -1.62
N LEU A 77 -0.15 27.81 -2.81
CA LEU A 77 0.08 27.11 -4.08
C LEU A 77 1.48 26.47 -4.16
N ARG A 78 2.49 27.12 -3.56
CA ARG A 78 3.86 26.58 -3.49
C ARG A 78 3.92 25.25 -2.73
N LYS A 79 3.25 25.17 -1.57
CA LYS A 79 3.19 23.94 -0.75
C LYS A 79 2.41 22.84 -1.49
N ALA A 80 1.31 23.20 -2.15
CA ALA A 80 0.56 22.27 -2.98
C ALA A 80 1.40 21.71 -4.14
N ALA A 81 2.16 22.57 -4.82
CA ALA A 81 3.05 22.16 -5.91
C ALA A 81 4.15 21.19 -5.45
N TYR A 82 4.76 21.43 -4.27
CA TYR A 82 5.74 20.50 -3.71
C TYR A 82 5.17 19.11 -3.42
N CYS A 83 3.91 19.03 -3.00
CA CYS A 83 3.25 17.74 -2.80
C CYS A 83 3.12 16.97 -4.13
N ILE A 84 2.64 17.64 -5.19
CA ILE A 84 2.48 17.03 -6.52
C ILE A 84 3.84 16.59 -7.08
N LEU A 85 4.87 17.42 -6.92
CA LEU A 85 6.23 17.12 -7.36
C LEU A 85 6.78 15.88 -6.62
N GLY A 86 6.59 15.80 -5.31
CA GLY A 86 7.00 14.64 -4.51
C GLY A 86 6.36 13.34 -4.98
N ILE A 87 5.05 13.36 -5.29
CA ILE A 87 4.35 12.21 -5.86
C ILE A 87 4.95 11.83 -7.22
N GLY A 88 5.21 12.81 -8.08
CA GLY A 88 5.89 12.59 -9.37
C GLY A 88 7.25 11.91 -9.22
N ILE A 89 8.06 12.32 -8.24
CA ILE A 89 9.36 11.71 -7.96
C ILE A 89 9.20 10.26 -7.47
N VAL A 90 8.32 10.01 -6.50
CA VAL A 90 8.15 8.66 -5.91
C VAL A 90 7.72 7.64 -6.97
N PHE A 91 6.74 7.98 -7.81
CA PHE A 91 6.25 7.07 -8.85
C PHE A 91 7.08 7.09 -10.13
N GLY A 92 7.83 8.17 -10.39
CA GLY A 92 8.71 8.31 -11.55
C GLY A 92 10.12 7.74 -11.35
N ALA A 93 10.58 7.57 -10.10
CA ALA A 93 11.93 7.10 -9.82
C ALA A 93 12.27 5.73 -10.46
N PRO A 94 11.41 4.69 -10.41
CA PRO A 94 11.75 3.40 -10.98
C PRO A 94 12.00 3.46 -12.49
N THR A 95 11.14 4.16 -13.23
CA THR A 95 11.27 4.29 -14.69
C THR A 95 12.47 5.15 -15.08
N LEU A 96 12.74 6.20 -14.31
CA LEU A 96 13.90 7.07 -14.52
C LEU A 96 15.20 6.27 -14.28
N VAL A 97 15.29 5.48 -13.23
CA VAL A 97 16.48 4.65 -12.96
C VAL A 97 16.66 3.57 -14.03
N SER A 98 15.60 2.85 -14.41
CA SER A 98 15.70 1.80 -15.45
C SER A 98 16.21 2.33 -16.79
N THR A 99 15.75 3.52 -17.20
CA THR A 99 16.22 4.16 -18.45
C THR A 99 17.67 4.61 -18.36
N LEU A 100 18.11 5.13 -17.21
CA LEU A 100 19.51 5.51 -16.99
C LEU A 100 20.46 4.31 -16.96
N MET A 101 20.02 3.17 -16.43
CA MET A 101 20.83 1.94 -16.40
C MET A 101 20.88 1.21 -17.75
N GLY A 102 20.22 1.72 -18.79
CA GLY A 102 20.13 1.06 -20.09
C GLY A 102 19.32 -0.24 -20.06
N SER A 103 18.54 -0.46 -19.00
CA SER A 103 17.66 -1.62 -18.85
C SER A 103 16.26 -1.21 -19.33
N SER A 104 16.07 -1.20 -20.65
CA SER A 104 14.75 -1.08 -21.29
C SER A 104 14.23 -2.47 -21.68
#